data_AF-A0AAD2GWK2-F1
#
_entry.id   AF-A0AAD2GWK2-F1
#
_cell.length_a   1.000
_cell.length_b   1.000
_cell.length_c   1.000
_cell.angle_alpha   90.00
_cell.angle_beta   90.00
_cell.angle_gamma   90.00
#
_symmetry.space_group_name_H-M   'P 1'
#
loop_
_entity.id
_entity.type
_entity.pdbx_description
1 polymer ?
#
loop_
_entity_poly.entity_id
_entity_poly.type
_entity_poly.pdbx_seq_one_letter_code
_entity_poly.pdbx_strand_id
1 'polypeptide(L)'
;MILYRFPSLFGSPSPPPIIPSSPDLAHQDQPGPSTPYLALLPPEIPDLEELPFESESSPKLTRPTTPACTMMGHCITLVANPPYFNGNKSKYLGFADLRTTYIGAYCSEFLEDLTKILFVLSYLCNKAGKSCTASRWAINWKHHNSEGFQGLKAEVTMKTFLEELQRAFGDSNAEQVAVAQLIALCKGRRSFADYILDLKMLAADTGYNMVTATNNQGKHKKGDQDNILIKFLECGLSSEIASRFYNTSVPLLKAYGTFKDWCINIEVNTLRNQLCKASYGHAAL
;
A
#
# COMPACT_ATOMS: atom_id res chain seq x y z
N MET A 1 42.46 -10.44 -18.81
CA MET A 1 41.19 -9.81 -19.26
C MET A 1 40.24 -10.95 -19.60
N ILE A 2 39.42 -11.40 -18.64
CA ILE A 2 38.51 -12.53 -18.80
C ILE A 2 37.12 -11.93 -19.03
N LEU A 3 36.63 -12.04 -20.27
CA LEU A 3 35.26 -11.66 -20.64
C LEU A 3 34.31 -12.73 -20.11
N TYR A 4 33.67 -12.48 -18.98
CA TYR A 4 32.57 -13.32 -18.51
C TYR A 4 31.32 -13.02 -19.34
N ARG A 5 30.93 -14.02 -20.14
CA ARG A 5 29.67 -14.08 -20.86
C ARG A 5 28.56 -14.34 -19.84
N PHE A 6 27.67 -13.38 -19.63
CA PHE A 6 26.51 -13.51 -18.76
C PHE A 6 25.62 -14.68 -19.22
N PRO A 7 25.27 -15.65 -18.34
CA PRO A 7 24.14 -16.52 -18.58
C PRO A 7 22.87 -15.69 -18.47
N SER A 8 22.03 -15.71 -19.51
CA SER A 8 20.70 -15.12 -19.51
C SER A 8 19.85 -15.75 -18.40
N LEU A 9 19.70 -15.05 -17.27
CA LEU A 9 18.83 -15.46 -16.15
C LEU A 9 17.35 -15.14 -16.39
N PHE A 10 17.03 -14.50 -17.51
CA PHE A 10 15.66 -14.34 -17.98
C PHE A 10 15.49 -15.22 -19.21
N GLY A 11 14.90 -16.40 -19.01
CA GLY A 11 14.32 -17.13 -20.13
C GLY A 11 13.31 -16.23 -20.80
N SER A 12 13.39 -16.11 -22.13
CA SER A 12 12.40 -15.39 -22.92
C SER A 12 11.00 -15.83 -22.50
N PRO A 13 10.06 -14.89 -22.29
CA PRO A 13 8.68 -15.26 -21.99
C PRO A 13 8.19 -16.16 -23.12
N SER A 14 7.72 -17.36 -22.77
CA SER A 14 7.06 -18.25 -23.72
C SER A 14 5.92 -17.46 -24.36
N PRO A 15 5.78 -17.45 -25.69
CA PRO A 15 4.64 -16.82 -26.33
C PRO A 15 3.34 -17.42 -25.76
N PRO A 16 2.30 -16.59 -25.58
CA PRO A 16 1.02 -17.08 -25.09
C PRO A 16 0.49 -18.17 -26.03
N PRO A 17 -0.26 -19.14 -25.50
CA PRO A 17 -0.90 -20.16 -26.32
C PRO A 17 -1.79 -19.48 -27.37
N ILE A 18 -1.56 -19.85 -28.63
CA ILE A 18 -2.41 -19.45 -29.76
C ILE A 18 -3.80 -20.00 -29.48
N ILE A 19 -4.72 -19.13 -29.11
CA ILE A 19 -6.14 -19.45 -29.02
C ILE A 19 -6.62 -19.69 -30.46
N PRO A 20 -7.16 -20.88 -30.79
CA PRO A 20 -7.72 -21.11 -32.10
C PRO A 20 -8.90 -20.17 -32.31
N SER A 21 -8.79 -19.31 -33.32
CA SER A 21 -9.85 -18.45 -33.81
C SER A 21 -11.09 -19.30 -34.11
N SER A 22 -12.19 -19.04 -33.40
CA SER A 22 -13.49 -19.59 -33.75
C SER A 22 -13.90 -19.10 -35.15
N PRO A 23 -14.49 -19.99 -35.98
CA PRO A 23 -14.88 -19.66 -37.33
C PRO A 23 -16.15 -18.79 -37.38
N ASP A 24 -16.19 -18.01 -38.45
CA ASP A 24 -17.29 -17.23 -39.01
C ASP A 24 -18.71 -17.66 -38.57
N LEU A 25 -19.41 -16.71 -37.93
CA LEU A 25 -20.86 -16.70 -37.92
C LEU A 25 -21.31 -15.56 -38.83
N ALA A 26 -21.74 -15.99 -40.01
CA ALA A 26 -22.17 -15.21 -41.14
C ALA A 26 -23.24 -14.16 -40.78
N HIS A 27 -23.14 -13.05 -41.51
CA HIS A 27 -24.20 -12.09 -41.75
C HIS A 27 -25.54 -12.78 -42.03
N GLN A 28 -26.57 -12.36 -41.31
CA GLN A 28 -27.93 -12.43 -41.83
C GLN A 28 -28.59 -11.05 -41.68
N ASP A 29 -28.53 -10.35 -42.81
CA ASP A 29 -29.31 -9.17 -43.17
C ASP A 29 -30.80 -9.55 -43.20
N GLN A 30 -31.64 -8.87 -42.41
CA GLN A 30 -33.06 -8.73 -42.71
C GLN A 30 -33.56 -7.34 -42.25
N PRO A 31 -34.36 -6.66 -43.09
CA PRO A 31 -34.79 -5.28 -42.91
C PRO A 31 -35.99 -5.15 -41.96
N GLY A 32 -36.19 -3.95 -41.42
CA GLY A 32 -37.19 -3.63 -40.41
C GLY A 32 -38.66 -3.76 -40.84
N PRO A 33 -39.57 -3.36 -39.94
CA PRO A 33 -40.43 -2.24 -40.33
C PRO A 33 -40.54 -1.16 -39.26
N SER A 34 -40.50 0.07 -39.74
CA SER A 34 -40.92 1.29 -39.09
C SER A 34 -42.38 1.18 -38.61
N THR A 35 -42.67 1.56 -37.37
CA THR A 35 -43.94 2.23 -37.07
C THR A 35 -43.79 3.24 -35.93
N PRO A 36 -44.51 4.37 -35.99
CA PRO A 36 -44.36 5.52 -35.10
C PRO A 36 -45.45 5.56 -34.02
N TYR A 37 -45.37 6.60 -33.18
CA TYR A 37 -46.48 7.19 -32.41
C TYR A 37 -46.97 6.41 -31.16
N LEU A 38 -46.72 6.97 -29.97
CA LEU A 38 -47.75 7.73 -29.24
C LEU A 38 -47.17 8.32 -27.96
N ALA A 39 -47.33 9.64 -27.84
CA ALA A 39 -47.10 10.42 -26.63
C ALA A 39 -48.09 9.95 -25.55
N LEU A 40 -47.56 9.47 -24.42
CA LEU A 40 -48.33 9.28 -23.21
C LEU A 40 -48.33 10.61 -22.44
N LEU A 41 -49.44 11.33 -22.56
CA LEU A 41 -49.86 12.37 -21.63
C LEU A 41 -50.09 11.73 -20.23
N PRO A 42 -49.71 12.40 -19.13
CA PRO A 42 -50.07 11.96 -17.79
C PRO A 42 -51.57 12.21 -17.51
N PRO A 43 -52.24 11.34 -16.72
CA PRO A 43 -53.63 11.52 -16.34
C PRO A 43 -53.82 12.69 -15.36
N GLU A 44 -54.89 13.45 -15.59
CA GLU A 44 -55.41 14.51 -14.73
C GLU A 44 -55.73 13.97 -13.33
N ILE A 45 -55.25 14.67 -12.30
CA ILE A 45 -55.59 14.44 -10.90
C ILE A 45 -56.91 15.18 -10.63
N PRO A 46 -57.97 14.49 -10.16
CA PRO A 46 -59.21 15.17 -9.78
C PRO A 46 -59.03 15.98 -8.50
N ASP A 47 -59.68 17.14 -8.50
CA ASP A 47 -59.81 18.12 -7.40
C ASP A 47 -60.08 17.43 -6.05
N LEU A 48 -59.22 17.70 -5.07
CA LEU A 48 -59.46 17.39 -3.67
C LEU A 48 -60.32 18.51 -3.08
N GLU A 49 -61.58 18.19 -2.83
CA GLU A 49 -62.49 18.99 -2.01
C GLU A 49 -61.87 19.30 -0.64
N GLU A 50 -61.90 20.58 -0.27
CA GLU A 50 -61.51 21.10 1.03
C GLU A 50 -62.38 20.51 2.15
N LEU A 51 -61.78 19.71 3.03
CA LEU A 51 -62.38 19.33 4.30
C LEU A 51 -62.07 20.40 5.38
N PRO A 52 -63.04 20.82 6.20
CA PRO A 52 -62.83 21.82 7.23
C PRO A 52 -61.91 21.31 8.34
N PHE A 53 -60.84 22.06 8.61
CA PHE A 53 -60.00 21.88 9.80
C PHE A 53 -60.79 22.29 11.05
N GLU A 54 -61.37 21.31 11.76
CA GLU A 54 -61.82 21.52 13.13
C GLU A 54 -60.62 21.60 14.08
N SER A 55 -60.61 22.67 14.86
CA SER A 55 -59.55 23.02 15.80
C SER A 55 -59.80 22.34 17.14
N GLU A 56 -59.21 21.16 17.36
CA GLU A 56 -59.23 20.52 18.67
C GLU A 56 -57.93 20.75 19.47
N SER A 57 -58.16 21.20 20.69
CA SER A 57 -57.23 21.64 21.72
C SER A 57 -56.16 20.63 22.09
N SER A 58 -54.90 21.08 22.12
CA SER A 58 -53.75 20.33 22.63
C SER A 58 -53.91 19.94 24.11
N PRO A 59 -53.70 18.66 24.49
CA PRO A 59 -53.51 18.28 25.88
C PRO A 59 -52.10 18.67 26.36
N LYS A 60 -52.07 19.34 27.51
CA LYS A 60 -50.87 19.84 28.20
C LYS A 60 -50.02 18.65 28.68
N LEU A 61 -48.97 18.30 27.93
CA LEU A 61 -48.04 17.24 28.29
C LEU A 61 -47.10 17.71 29.43
N THR A 62 -47.33 17.20 30.64
CA THR A 62 -46.47 17.42 31.80
C THR A 62 -45.12 16.77 31.53
N ARG A 63 -44.08 17.61 31.38
CA ARG A 63 -42.68 17.21 31.15
C ARG A 63 -42.16 16.37 32.33
N PRO A 64 -41.74 15.11 32.14
CA PRO A 64 -40.95 14.42 33.14
C PRO A 64 -39.57 15.10 33.20
N THR A 65 -39.18 15.56 34.38
CA THR A 65 -37.82 16.03 34.66
C THR A 65 -36.87 14.87 34.44
N THR A 66 -36.24 14.81 33.27
CA THR A 66 -35.14 13.91 32.97
C THR A 66 -33.94 14.30 33.85
N PRO A 67 -33.32 13.39 34.60
CA PRO A 67 -32.07 13.69 35.28
C PRO A 67 -31.04 14.07 34.22
N ALA A 68 -30.34 15.19 34.46
CA ALA A 68 -29.26 15.66 33.60
C ALA A 68 -28.21 14.55 33.50
N CYS A 69 -28.23 13.80 32.39
CA CYS A 69 -27.17 12.89 32.04
C CYS A 69 -25.96 13.77 31.75
N THR A 70 -25.06 13.89 32.72
CA THR A 70 -23.75 14.52 32.54
C THR A 70 -22.98 13.61 31.61
N MET A 71 -23.20 13.76 30.31
CA MET A 71 -22.35 13.21 29.27
C MET A 71 -21.04 13.98 29.40
N MET A 72 -20.12 13.48 30.21
CA MET A 72 -18.72 13.87 30.12
C MET A 72 -18.24 13.42 28.74
N GLY A 73 -18.49 14.27 27.76
CA GLY A 73 -18.03 14.08 26.39
C GLY A 73 -16.51 14.11 26.43
N HIS A 74 -15.89 12.93 26.48
CA HIS A 74 -14.47 12.78 26.27
C HIS A 74 -14.16 13.23 24.84
N CYS A 75 -13.71 14.47 24.71
CA CYS A 75 -13.23 15.00 23.44
C CYS A 75 -11.84 14.42 23.20
N ILE A 76 -11.74 13.48 22.26
CA ILE A 76 -10.44 12.98 21.79
C ILE A 76 -9.70 14.16 21.18
N THR A 77 -8.66 14.64 21.88
CA THR A 77 -7.82 15.73 21.39
C THR A 77 -6.64 15.12 20.65
N LEU A 78 -6.71 15.15 19.32
CA LEU A 78 -5.61 14.71 18.49
C LEU A 78 -4.50 15.78 18.48
N VAL A 79 -3.27 15.37 18.77
CA VAL A 79 -2.05 16.19 18.67
C VAL A 79 -1.88 16.75 17.25
N ALA A 80 -2.31 16.01 16.23
CA ALA A 80 -2.42 16.46 14.85
C ALA A 80 -3.52 15.69 14.13
N ASN A 81 -4.16 16.31 13.12
CA ASN A 81 -5.15 15.61 12.30
C ASN A 81 -4.43 14.77 11.23
N PRO A 82 -4.72 13.46 11.12
CA PRO A 82 -4.26 12.65 10.01
C PRO A 82 -4.64 13.28 8.65
N PRO A 83 -3.79 13.10 7.62
CA PRO A 83 -4.15 13.55 6.28
C PRO A 83 -5.31 12.73 5.74
N TYR A 84 -6.25 13.40 5.07
CA TYR A 84 -7.33 12.73 4.36
C TYR A 84 -6.81 11.88 3.19
N PHE A 85 -7.49 10.77 2.94
CA PHE A 85 -7.20 9.87 1.84
C PHE A 85 -8.29 9.94 0.77
N ASN A 86 -7.90 10.34 -0.43
CA ASN A 86 -8.81 10.55 -1.55
C ASN A 86 -9.04 9.30 -2.43
N GLY A 87 -8.36 8.19 -2.14
CA GLY A 87 -8.43 6.95 -2.93
C GLY A 87 -7.29 6.76 -3.93
N ASN A 88 -6.25 7.62 -3.91
CA ASN A 88 -5.08 7.42 -4.75
C ASN A 88 -4.24 6.24 -4.25
N LYS A 89 -4.21 5.15 -5.03
CA LYS A 89 -3.50 3.91 -4.70
C LYS A 89 -2.01 4.10 -4.42
N SER A 90 -1.33 5.01 -5.13
CA SER A 90 0.10 5.26 -4.90
C SER A 90 0.41 5.90 -3.55
N LYS A 91 -0.61 6.48 -2.88
CA LYS A 91 -0.49 7.08 -1.55
C LYS A 91 -1.06 6.19 -0.45
N TYR A 92 -1.57 5.02 -0.80
CA TYR A 92 -2.28 4.16 0.13
C TYR A 92 -1.37 3.64 1.26
N LEU A 93 -0.14 3.23 0.95
CA LEU A 93 0.81 2.74 1.97
C LEU A 93 1.11 3.81 3.02
N GLY A 94 1.46 5.03 2.60
CA GLY A 94 1.70 6.13 3.54
C GLY A 94 0.47 6.48 4.38
N PHE A 95 -0.75 6.36 3.82
CA PHE A 95 -1.98 6.49 4.59
C PHE A 95 -2.18 5.34 5.60
N ALA A 96 -1.92 4.11 5.19
CA ALA A 96 -2.05 2.91 6.03
C ALA A 96 -1.08 2.94 7.23
N ASP A 97 0.16 3.40 7.01
CA ASP A 97 1.16 3.57 8.05
C ASP A 97 0.72 4.64 9.06
N LEU A 98 0.37 5.82 8.56
CA LEU A 98 -0.11 6.92 9.40
C LEU A 98 -1.32 6.50 10.25
N ARG A 99 -2.33 5.88 9.63
CA ARG A 99 -3.50 5.34 10.34
C ARG A 99 -3.08 4.43 11.50
N THR A 100 -2.14 3.51 11.25
CA THR A 100 -1.67 2.56 12.26
C THR A 100 -0.97 3.29 13.41
N THR A 101 -0.13 4.28 13.09
CA THR A 101 0.51 5.15 14.10
C THR A 101 -0.53 5.89 14.94
N TYR A 102 -1.57 6.47 14.32
CA TYR A 102 -2.61 7.20 15.04
C TYR A 102 -3.43 6.29 15.96
N ILE A 103 -3.94 5.16 15.45
CA ILE A 103 -4.71 4.22 16.29
C ILE A 103 -3.84 3.71 17.45
N GLY A 104 -2.54 3.47 17.22
CA GLY A 104 -1.61 3.07 18.26
C GLY A 104 -1.35 4.16 19.31
N ALA A 105 -1.21 5.41 18.88
CA ALA A 105 -0.95 6.55 19.77
C ALA A 105 -2.13 6.87 20.70
N TYR A 106 -3.37 6.63 20.25
CA TYR A 106 -4.60 6.85 21.02
C TYR A 106 -5.29 5.51 21.34
N CYS A 107 -4.52 4.47 21.65
CA CYS A 107 -5.06 3.12 21.85
C CYS A 107 -6.12 3.04 22.96
N SER A 108 -6.02 3.91 23.99
CA SER A 108 -7.01 4.03 25.06
C SER A 108 -8.36 4.58 24.60
N GLU A 109 -8.37 5.38 23.52
CA GLU A 109 -9.58 5.99 22.96
C GLU A 109 -10.25 5.07 21.93
N PHE A 110 -9.48 4.16 21.34
CA PHE A 110 -9.93 3.24 20.30
C PHE A 110 -9.96 1.80 20.80
N LEU A 111 -10.75 1.54 21.84
CA LEU A 111 -10.88 0.19 22.43
C LEU A 111 -11.61 -0.77 21.49
N GLU A 112 -12.69 -0.31 20.89
CA GLU A 112 -13.58 -1.13 20.07
C GLU A 112 -13.27 -1.01 18.58
N ASP A 113 -13.45 -2.10 17.84
CA ASP A 113 -13.28 -2.12 16.38
C ASP A 113 -14.23 -1.16 15.68
N LEU A 114 -15.44 -0.97 16.20
CA LEU A 114 -16.39 0.03 15.71
C LEU A 114 -15.76 1.43 15.70
N THR A 115 -15.18 1.87 16.82
CA THR A 115 -14.58 3.20 16.94
C THR A 115 -13.38 3.37 16.00
N LYS A 116 -12.53 2.33 15.87
CA LYS A 116 -11.40 2.32 14.93
C LYS A 116 -11.88 2.45 13.49
N ILE A 117 -12.87 1.65 13.09
CA ILE A 117 -13.40 1.64 11.72
C ILE A 117 -14.04 2.99 11.38
N LEU A 118 -14.90 3.52 12.27
CA LEU A 118 -15.54 4.81 12.06
C LEU A 118 -14.52 5.95 11.98
N PHE A 119 -13.48 5.90 12.82
CA PHE A 119 -12.35 6.83 12.72
C PHE A 119 -11.73 6.76 11.33
N VAL A 120 -11.35 5.58 10.84
CA VAL A 120 -10.74 5.44 9.50
C VAL A 120 -11.66 5.96 8.39
N LEU A 121 -12.95 5.57 8.42
CA LEU A 121 -13.95 6.01 7.44
C LEU A 121 -14.07 7.54 7.38
N SER A 122 -13.94 8.23 8.53
CA SER A 122 -13.99 9.71 8.58
C SER A 122 -12.85 10.39 7.81
N TYR A 123 -11.70 9.72 7.64
CA TYR A 123 -10.55 10.22 6.87
C TYR A 123 -10.58 9.81 5.39
N LEU A 124 -11.52 8.97 4.96
CA LEU A 124 -11.71 8.58 3.57
C LEU A 124 -12.48 9.65 2.78
N CYS A 125 -11.94 10.87 2.74
CA CYS A 125 -12.53 11.97 1.99
C CYS A 125 -11.43 12.86 1.38
N ASN A 126 -11.83 14.00 0.82
CA ASN A 126 -10.89 15.03 0.38
C ASN A 126 -10.83 16.16 1.43
N LYS A 127 -9.73 16.94 1.47
CA LYS A 127 -9.52 18.07 2.40
C LYS A 127 -10.68 19.08 2.46
N ALA A 128 -11.51 19.13 1.43
CA ALA A 128 -12.66 20.04 1.31
C ALA A 128 -14.02 19.33 1.48
N GLY A 129 -14.07 18.10 2.01
CA GLY A 129 -15.31 17.31 2.10
C GLY A 129 -15.92 16.89 0.76
N LYS A 130 -15.23 17.19 -0.36
CA LYS A 130 -15.66 16.83 -1.70
C LYS A 130 -15.64 15.31 -1.90
N SER A 131 -16.64 14.81 -2.61
CA SER A 131 -16.72 13.41 -2.99
C SER A 131 -15.48 12.99 -3.78
N CYS A 132 -14.89 11.87 -3.40
CA CYS A 132 -13.74 11.25 -4.03
C CYS A 132 -13.97 9.73 -4.14
N THR A 133 -13.01 9.00 -4.71
CA THR A 133 -13.13 7.54 -4.84
C THR A 133 -13.18 6.87 -3.46
N ALA A 134 -12.36 7.33 -2.51
CA ALA A 134 -12.38 6.82 -1.14
C ALA A 134 -13.71 7.09 -0.43
N SER A 135 -14.28 8.30 -0.55
CA SER A 135 -15.54 8.63 0.13
C SER A 135 -16.73 7.85 -0.44
N ARG A 136 -16.77 7.64 -1.76
CA ARG A 136 -17.80 6.80 -2.40
C ARG A 136 -17.71 5.35 -1.94
N TRP A 137 -16.49 4.81 -1.87
CA TRP A 137 -16.26 3.48 -1.33
C TRP A 137 -16.68 3.41 0.14
N ALA A 138 -16.30 4.39 0.97
CA ALA A 138 -16.65 4.45 2.38
C ALA A 138 -18.16 4.48 2.63
N ILE A 139 -18.90 5.26 1.84
CA ILE A 139 -20.37 5.34 1.88
C ILE A 139 -20.96 3.97 1.54
N ASN A 140 -20.57 3.38 0.42
CA ASN A 140 -21.08 2.06 -0.01
C ASN A 140 -20.74 0.97 1.00
N TRP A 141 -19.50 0.98 1.51
CA TRP A 141 -19.04 0.05 2.53
C TRP A 141 -19.88 0.16 3.80
N LYS A 142 -20.14 1.39 4.27
CA LYS A 142 -20.97 1.64 5.45
C LYS A 142 -22.40 1.14 5.23
N HIS A 143 -23.02 1.42 4.08
CA HIS A 143 -24.36 0.92 3.77
C HIS A 143 -24.45 -0.60 3.76
N HIS A 144 -23.41 -1.29 3.28
CA HIS A 144 -23.40 -2.74 3.20
C HIS A 144 -23.14 -3.42 4.56
N ASN A 145 -22.40 -2.75 5.44
CA ASN A 145 -21.89 -3.32 6.69
C ASN A 145 -22.53 -2.72 7.96
N SER A 146 -23.43 -1.74 7.82
CA SER A 146 -24.17 -1.18 8.95
C SER A 146 -25.30 -2.08 9.41
N GLU A 147 -25.46 -2.22 10.71
CA GLU A 147 -26.64 -2.80 11.36
C GLU A 147 -27.37 -1.68 12.12
N GLY A 148 -28.45 -1.19 11.54
CA GLY A 148 -29.19 -0.04 12.07
C GLY A 148 -28.45 1.30 11.96
N PHE A 149 -28.76 2.23 12.86
CA PHE A 149 -28.29 3.63 12.75
C PHE A 149 -26.86 3.84 13.28
N GLN A 150 -26.35 2.94 14.14
CA GLN A 150 -25.07 3.11 14.85
C GLN A 150 -24.23 1.83 14.96
N GLY A 151 -24.72 0.67 14.52
CA GLY A 151 -24.02 -0.61 14.63
C GLY A 151 -23.28 -1.00 13.34
N LEU A 152 -22.27 -1.86 13.50
CA LEU A 152 -21.72 -2.69 12.42
C LEU A 152 -22.28 -4.11 12.59
N LYS A 153 -22.41 -4.84 11.48
CA LYS A 153 -22.73 -6.28 11.52
C LYS A 153 -21.73 -7.02 12.41
N ALA A 154 -22.19 -8.04 13.13
CA ALA A 154 -21.37 -8.80 14.07
C ALA A 154 -20.10 -9.45 13.44
N GLU A 155 -20.13 -9.81 12.15
CA GLU A 155 -18.96 -10.35 11.44
C GLU A 155 -17.87 -9.32 11.08
N VAL A 156 -18.15 -8.02 11.24
CA VAL A 156 -17.24 -6.96 10.84
C VAL A 156 -16.24 -6.68 11.95
N THR A 157 -14.97 -6.95 11.67
CA THR A 157 -13.84 -6.69 12.56
C THR A 157 -12.91 -5.68 11.93
N MET A 158 -12.03 -5.07 12.72
CA MET A 158 -11.00 -4.18 12.18
C MET A 158 -10.10 -4.90 11.18
N LYS A 159 -9.82 -6.18 11.41
CA LYS A 159 -9.02 -7.01 10.49
C LYS A 159 -9.70 -7.16 9.12
N THR A 160 -10.96 -7.59 9.09
CA THR A 160 -11.69 -7.80 7.82
C THR A 160 -11.89 -6.48 7.07
N PHE A 161 -12.16 -5.39 7.80
CA PHE A 161 -12.19 -4.04 7.23
C PHE A 161 -10.86 -3.65 6.56
N LEU A 162 -9.73 -3.89 7.21
CA LEU A 162 -8.41 -3.55 6.65
C LEU A 162 -8.08 -4.38 5.41
N GLU A 163 -8.48 -5.65 5.36
CA GLU A 163 -8.32 -6.50 4.18
C GLU A 163 -9.13 -5.98 2.98
N GLU A 164 -10.36 -5.53 3.20
CA GLU A 164 -11.19 -4.93 2.15
C GLU A 164 -10.66 -3.57 1.70
N LEU A 165 -10.18 -2.75 2.63
CA LEU A 165 -9.57 -1.46 2.33
C LEU A 165 -8.27 -1.65 1.51
N GLN A 166 -7.44 -2.63 1.89
CA GLN A 166 -6.25 -3.04 1.14
C GLN A 166 -6.63 -3.56 -0.26
N ARG A 167 -7.69 -4.36 -0.37
CA ARG A 167 -8.15 -4.87 -1.67
C ARG A 167 -8.63 -3.74 -2.58
N ALA A 168 -9.31 -2.74 -2.03
CA ALA A 168 -9.84 -1.61 -2.78
C ALA A 168 -8.74 -0.64 -3.25
N PHE A 169 -7.81 -0.29 -2.35
CA PHE A 169 -6.87 0.81 -2.56
C PHE A 169 -5.39 0.42 -2.55
N GLY A 170 -5.07 -0.80 -2.13
CA GLY A 170 -3.72 -1.34 -2.25
C GLY A 170 -3.26 -1.34 -3.70
N ASP A 171 -1.98 -1.05 -3.89
CA ASP A 171 -1.36 -1.14 -5.20
C ASP A 171 -0.99 -2.59 -5.48
N SER A 172 -1.75 -3.24 -6.36
CA SER A 172 -1.50 -4.61 -6.81
C SER A 172 -0.15 -4.76 -7.53
N ASN A 173 0.42 -3.66 -8.01
CA ASN A 173 1.70 -3.65 -8.70
C ASN A 173 2.87 -3.26 -7.78
N ALA A 174 2.63 -2.95 -6.49
CA ALA A 174 3.69 -2.50 -5.58
C ALA A 174 4.88 -3.46 -5.54
N GLU A 175 4.62 -4.77 -5.45
CA GLU A 175 5.66 -5.80 -5.46
C GLU A 175 6.44 -5.79 -6.78
N GLN A 176 5.75 -5.74 -7.93
CA GLN A 176 6.41 -5.71 -9.24
C GLN A 176 7.24 -4.45 -9.45
N VAL A 177 6.74 -3.30 -8.97
CA VAL A 177 7.47 -2.03 -8.99
C VAL A 177 8.70 -2.11 -8.10
N ALA A 178 8.58 -2.66 -6.90
CA ALA A 178 9.70 -2.87 -5.99
C ALA A 178 10.75 -3.82 -6.59
N VAL A 179 10.34 -4.90 -7.27
CA VAL A 179 11.25 -5.80 -8.01
C VAL A 179 11.96 -5.04 -9.14
N ALA A 180 11.23 -4.25 -9.94
CA ALA A 180 11.82 -3.47 -11.01
C ALA A 180 12.82 -2.43 -10.49
N GLN A 181 12.50 -1.77 -9.38
CA GLN A 181 13.39 -0.83 -8.69
C GLN A 181 14.63 -1.54 -8.12
N LEU A 182 14.46 -2.74 -7.55
CA LEU A 182 15.54 -3.57 -7.04
C LEU A 182 16.51 -3.98 -8.16
N ILE A 183 15.98 -4.38 -9.32
CA ILE A 183 16.79 -4.71 -10.51
C ILE A 183 17.53 -3.49 -11.05
N ALA A 184 16.88 -2.31 -11.05
CA ALA A 184 17.49 -1.07 -11.49
C ALA A 184 18.46 -0.45 -10.46
N LEU A 185 18.51 -1.00 -9.23
CA LEU A 185 19.27 -0.42 -8.13
C LEU A 185 20.78 -0.55 -8.36
N CYS A 186 21.39 0.56 -8.78
CA CYS A 186 22.84 0.67 -8.97
C CYS A 186 23.45 1.59 -7.90
N LYS A 187 24.66 1.27 -7.41
CA LYS A 187 25.36 2.15 -6.46
C LYS A 187 25.60 3.54 -7.06
N GLY A 188 26.13 3.63 -8.28
CA GLY A 188 26.46 4.93 -8.87
C GLY A 188 27.50 5.69 -8.04
N ARG A 189 27.25 6.97 -7.74
CA ARG A 189 28.15 7.84 -6.95
C ARG A 189 27.85 7.87 -5.44
N ARG A 190 26.84 7.16 -4.95
CA ARG A 190 26.46 7.16 -3.53
C ARG A 190 27.36 6.28 -2.68
N SER A 191 27.31 6.47 -1.36
CA SER A 191 28.04 5.61 -0.42
C SER A 191 27.50 4.18 -0.48
N PHE A 192 28.32 3.18 -0.14
CA PHE A 192 27.83 1.80 -0.09
C PHE A 192 26.83 1.58 1.06
N ALA A 193 26.93 2.37 2.13
CA ALA A 193 25.96 2.34 3.23
C ALA A 193 24.55 2.74 2.75
N ASP A 194 24.43 3.84 2.00
CA ASP A 194 23.15 4.28 1.43
C ASP A 194 22.61 3.26 0.43
N TYR A 195 23.50 2.68 -0.39
CA TYR A 195 23.13 1.61 -1.31
C TYR A 195 22.53 0.39 -0.58
N ILE A 196 23.17 -0.07 0.50
CA ILE A 196 22.66 -1.18 1.32
C ILE A 196 21.31 -0.83 1.95
N LEU A 197 21.15 0.40 2.42
CA LEU A 197 19.88 0.84 3.03
C LEU A 197 18.75 0.76 2.01
N ASP A 198 18.93 1.31 0.82
CA ASP A 198 17.91 1.26 -0.24
C ASP A 198 17.63 -0.17 -0.69
N LEU A 199 18.68 -1.01 -0.81
CA LEU A 199 18.53 -2.43 -1.11
C LEU A 199 17.65 -3.11 -0.06
N LYS A 200 17.89 -2.83 1.23
CA LYS A 200 17.12 -3.35 2.38
C LYS A 200 15.65 -2.96 2.31
N MET A 201 15.37 -1.69 2.06
CA MET A 201 14.01 -1.18 1.95
C MET A 201 13.27 -1.87 0.79
N LEU A 202 13.87 -1.87 -0.40
CA LEU A 202 13.24 -2.45 -1.60
C LEU A 202 13.03 -3.97 -1.48
N ALA A 203 13.98 -4.72 -0.92
CA ALA A 203 13.77 -6.16 -0.81
C ALA A 203 12.76 -6.54 0.28
N ALA A 204 12.58 -5.69 1.30
CA ALA A 204 11.47 -5.87 2.25
C ALA A 204 10.11 -5.72 1.52
N ASP A 205 10.01 -4.74 0.61
CA ASP A 205 8.79 -4.50 -0.18
C ASP A 205 8.48 -5.62 -1.20
N THR A 206 9.49 -6.40 -1.62
CA THR A 206 9.30 -7.57 -2.50
C THR A 206 9.13 -8.88 -1.74
N GLY A 207 9.07 -8.85 -0.40
CA GLY A 207 9.00 -10.06 0.42
C GLY A 207 10.29 -10.90 0.48
N TYR A 208 11.43 -10.36 0.02
CA TYR A 208 12.72 -10.99 0.29
C TYR A 208 13.09 -10.76 1.76
N ASN A 209 13.25 -11.86 2.51
CA ASN A 209 13.50 -11.76 3.93
C ASN A 209 14.99 -11.48 4.19
N MET A 210 15.32 -10.21 4.39
CA MET A 210 16.68 -9.72 4.68
C MET A 210 17.16 -10.04 6.10
N VAL A 211 16.33 -10.70 6.93
CA VAL A 211 16.67 -11.01 8.31
C VAL A 211 17.87 -11.95 8.31
N THR A 212 19.03 -11.38 8.66
CA THR A 212 20.21 -12.14 9.01
C THR A 212 19.86 -13.08 10.15
N ALA A 213 19.78 -14.36 9.82
CA ALA A 213 19.81 -15.52 10.71
C ALA A 213 19.98 -15.20 12.21
N THR A 214 18.86 -15.23 12.94
CA THR A 214 18.86 -15.92 14.23
C THR A 214 17.72 -16.93 14.33
N ASN A 215 16.57 -16.73 13.67
CA ASN A 215 15.40 -17.57 13.93
C ASN A 215 14.93 -18.31 12.67
N ASN A 216 15.05 -19.64 12.74
CA ASN A 216 14.65 -20.59 11.72
C ASN A 216 13.12 -20.68 11.61
N GLN A 217 12.47 -19.85 10.79
CA GLN A 217 11.07 -20.08 10.41
C GLN A 217 10.69 -19.33 9.13
N GLY A 218 10.92 -19.98 7.99
CA GLY A 218 10.45 -19.54 6.69
C GLY A 218 10.65 -20.64 5.66
N LYS A 219 9.56 -21.08 5.00
CA LYS A 219 9.51 -22.23 4.07
C LYS A 219 10.21 -22.01 2.72
N HIS A 220 10.82 -20.86 2.47
CA HIS A 220 11.72 -20.68 1.33
C HIS A 220 13.13 -21.11 1.75
N LYS A 221 13.81 -21.90 0.90
CA LYS A 221 15.20 -22.34 1.15
C LYS A 221 16.05 -21.08 1.35
N LYS A 222 16.38 -20.79 2.61
CA LYS A 222 17.15 -19.62 3.07
C LYS A 222 18.36 -19.30 2.18
N GLY A 223 19.03 -20.34 1.67
CA GLY A 223 20.16 -20.20 0.75
C GLY A 223 19.82 -19.55 -0.59
N ASP A 224 18.61 -19.73 -1.13
CA ASP A 224 18.22 -19.16 -2.42
C ASP A 224 18.01 -17.64 -2.33
N GLN A 225 17.45 -17.15 -1.21
CA GLN A 225 17.28 -15.72 -0.97
C GLN A 225 18.62 -15.02 -0.69
N ASP A 226 19.48 -15.63 0.14
CA ASP A 226 20.82 -15.09 0.41
C ASP A 226 21.64 -14.95 -0.88
N ASN A 227 21.57 -15.95 -1.78
CA ASN A 227 22.25 -15.89 -3.08
C ASN A 227 21.75 -14.76 -3.97
N ILE A 228 20.44 -14.48 -3.99
CA ILE A 228 19.86 -13.37 -4.76
C ILE A 228 20.35 -12.04 -4.20
N LEU A 229 20.32 -11.87 -2.87
CA LEU A 229 20.77 -10.65 -2.21
C LEU A 229 22.28 -10.40 -2.37
N ILE A 230 23.09 -11.47 -2.32
CA ILE A 230 24.53 -11.40 -2.60
C ILE A 230 24.76 -10.93 -4.04
N LYS A 231 24.04 -11.47 -5.03
CA LYS A 231 24.16 -11.04 -6.42
C LYS A 231 23.84 -9.55 -6.60
N PHE A 232 22.80 -9.05 -5.94
CA PHE A 232 22.51 -7.62 -5.97
C PHE A 232 23.66 -6.81 -5.36
N LEU A 233 24.19 -7.21 -4.20
CA LEU A 233 25.36 -6.57 -3.61
C LEU A 233 26.57 -6.60 -4.56
N GLU A 234 26.86 -7.72 -5.21
CA GLU A 234 27.93 -7.86 -6.20
C GLU A 234 27.75 -6.89 -7.37
N CYS A 235 26.52 -6.74 -7.89
CA CYS A 235 26.20 -5.76 -8.93
C CYS A 235 26.41 -4.30 -8.47
N GLY A 236 26.26 -4.03 -7.17
CA GLY A 236 26.51 -2.72 -6.56
C GLY A 236 27.98 -2.40 -6.30
N LEU A 237 28.88 -3.38 -6.36
CA LEU A 237 30.31 -3.18 -6.11
C LEU A 237 31.02 -2.54 -7.30
N SER A 238 31.96 -1.63 -7.03
CA SER A 238 32.90 -1.16 -8.05
C SER A 238 33.81 -2.31 -8.50
N SER A 239 34.23 -2.31 -9.76
CA SER A 239 35.16 -3.30 -10.32
C SER A 239 36.45 -3.47 -9.49
N GLU A 240 36.96 -2.40 -8.89
CA GLU A 240 38.13 -2.46 -8.01
C GLU A 240 37.85 -3.29 -6.76
N ILE A 241 36.76 -3.01 -6.03
CA ILE A 241 36.37 -3.76 -4.82
C ILE A 241 36.05 -5.22 -5.16
N ALA A 242 35.30 -5.45 -6.24
CA ALA A 242 34.99 -6.80 -6.72
C ALA A 242 36.27 -7.59 -7.04
N SER A 243 37.26 -6.97 -7.70
CA SER A 243 38.53 -7.63 -7.99
C SER A 243 39.27 -8.02 -6.71
N ARG A 244 39.25 -7.17 -5.67
CA ARG A 244 39.87 -7.50 -4.38
C ARG A 244 39.19 -8.68 -3.73
N PHE A 245 37.86 -8.78 -3.79
CA PHE A 245 37.10 -9.93 -3.26
C PHE A 245 37.55 -11.25 -3.88
N TYR A 246 37.51 -11.33 -5.22
CA TYR A 246 37.80 -12.57 -5.94
C TYR A 246 39.31 -12.90 -5.99
N ASN A 247 40.18 -11.91 -5.81
CA ASN A 247 41.63 -12.14 -5.72
C ASN A 247 42.07 -12.56 -4.32
N THR A 248 41.33 -12.20 -3.27
CA THR A 248 41.57 -12.79 -1.95
C THR A 248 41.16 -14.26 -1.95
N SER A 249 42.01 -15.15 -1.45
CA SER A 249 41.76 -16.59 -1.26
C SER A 249 40.67 -16.88 -0.20
N VAL A 250 39.81 -15.91 0.10
CA VAL A 250 38.76 -16.00 1.11
C VAL A 250 37.64 -16.88 0.54
N PRO A 251 37.18 -17.89 1.28
CA PRO A 251 36.07 -18.71 0.84
C PRO A 251 34.84 -17.84 0.53
N LEU A 252 34.19 -18.11 -0.60
CA LEU A 252 32.98 -17.40 -1.04
C LEU A 252 31.98 -17.32 0.12
N LEU A 253 31.72 -16.09 0.55
CA LEU A 253 30.79 -15.80 1.66
C LEU A 253 29.38 -16.19 1.20
N LYS A 254 28.86 -17.30 1.74
CA LYS A 254 27.53 -17.84 1.38
C LYS A 254 26.37 -17.16 2.11
N ALA A 255 26.68 -16.34 3.12
CA ALA A 255 25.68 -15.65 3.92
C ALA A 255 25.70 -14.14 3.59
N TYR A 256 24.52 -13.59 3.29
CA TYR A 256 24.36 -12.17 2.96
C TYR A 256 24.94 -11.26 4.04
N GLY A 257 24.69 -11.57 5.31
CA GLY A 257 25.17 -10.76 6.45
C GLY A 257 26.69 -10.60 6.45
N THR A 258 27.43 -11.71 6.33
CA THR A 258 28.90 -11.71 6.32
C THR A 258 29.45 -11.00 5.09
N PHE A 259 28.83 -11.19 3.92
CA PHE A 259 29.24 -10.52 2.69
C PHE A 259 29.02 -9.00 2.76
N LYS A 260 27.88 -8.57 3.30
CA LYS A 260 27.55 -7.16 3.54
C LYS A 260 28.56 -6.49 4.48
N ASP A 261 28.88 -7.13 5.61
CA ASP A 261 29.83 -6.58 6.59
C ASP A 261 31.25 -6.49 6.01
N TRP A 262 31.65 -7.48 5.18
CA TRP A 262 32.92 -7.45 4.46
C TRP A 262 33.01 -6.26 3.49
N CYS A 263 31.95 -6.03 2.71
CA CYS A 263 31.91 -4.94 1.74
C CYS A 263 32.02 -3.56 2.43
N ILE A 264 31.33 -3.36 3.55
CA ILE A 264 31.41 -2.12 4.36
C ILE A 264 32.85 -1.88 4.82
N ASN A 265 33.51 -2.90 5.39
CA ASN A 265 34.87 -2.78 5.90
C ASN A 265 35.87 -2.38 4.81
N ILE A 266 35.71 -2.88 3.59
CA ILE A 266 36.63 -2.56 2.49
C ILE A 266 36.43 -1.16 1.95
N GLU A 267 35.19 -0.67 1.87
CA GLU A 267 34.96 0.70 1.48
C GLU A 267 35.60 1.66 2.49
N VAL A 268 35.39 1.43 3.79
CA VAL A 268 36.00 2.21 4.87
C VAL A 268 37.54 2.20 4.77
N ASN A 269 38.14 1.03 4.55
CA ASN A 269 39.59 0.92 4.39
C ASN A 269 40.10 1.63 3.13
N THR A 270 39.33 1.60 2.04
CA THR A 270 39.69 2.26 0.77
C THR A 270 39.65 3.78 0.92
N LEU A 271 38.61 4.32 1.56
CA LEU A 271 38.50 5.75 1.89
C LEU A 271 39.65 6.20 2.80
N ARG A 272 39.98 5.40 3.83
CA ARG A 272 41.12 5.69 4.72
C ARG A 272 42.44 5.76 3.95
N ASN A 273 42.69 4.81 3.05
CA ASN A 273 43.92 4.80 2.24
C ASN A 273 43.99 5.98 1.26
N GLN A 274 42.87 6.42 0.70
CA GLN A 274 42.82 7.60 -0.16
C GLN A 274 43.12 8.89 0.62
N LEU A 275 42.54 9.04 1.82
CA LEU A 275 42.81 10.18 2.71
C LEU A 275 44.29 10.24 3.12
N CYS A 276 44.89 9.10 3.47
CA CYS A 276 46.33 9.04 3.77
C CYS A 276 47.16 9.52 2.57
N LYS A 277 46.88 9.03 1.35
CA LYS A 277 47.61 9.45 0.15
C LYS A 277 47.48 10.94 -0.14
N ALA A 278 46.30 11.52 0.04
CA ALA A 278 46.08 12.96 -0.14
C ALA A 278 46.86 13.80 0.87
N SER A 279 46.98 13.33 2.13
CA SER A 279 47.76 14.02 3.17
C SER A 279 49.27 14.05 2.87
N TYR A 280 49.83 13.00 2.26
CA TYR A 280 51.25 12.95 1.93
C TYR A 280 51.60 13.70 0.63
N GLY A 281 50.65 13.87 -0.28
CA GLY A 281 50.87 14.63 -1.52
C GLY A 281 50.98 16.15 -1.32
N HIS A 282 50.48 16.68 -0.19
CA HIS A 282 50.47 18.12 0.08
C HIS A 282 51.72 18.64 0.81
N ALA A 283 52.59 17.73 1.29
CA ALA A 283 53.83 18.07 2.00
C ALA A 283 55.09 18.09 1.08
N ALA A 284 54.90 17.94 -0.24
CA ALA A 284 55.97 17.83 -1.22
C ALA A 284 56.06 19.02 -2.21
N LEU A 285 55.48 20.17 -1.85
CA LEU A 285 55.62 21.45 -2.56
C LEU A 285 56.15 22.51 -1.58
#